data_AF-B1VIA4-F1
#
_entry.id   AF-B1VIA4-F1
#
_cell.length_a   1.000
_cell.length_b   1.000
_cell.length_c   1.000
_cell.angle_alpha   90.00
_cell.angle_beta   90.00
_cell.angle_gamma   90.00
#
_symmetry.space_group_name_H-M   'P 1'
#
loop_
_entity.id
_entity.type
_entity.pdbx_description
1 polymer ?
#
loop_
_entity_poly.entity_id
_entity_poly.type
_entity_poly.pdbx_seq_one_letter_code
_entity_poly.pdbx_strand_id
1 'polypeptide(L)'
;MGKLPTPDYISRDWNTEFAGTGLYDPCADLSPIVLTIDMATASSPYHIMLFHRGEYLGTATAEPQGFSPAVKQVDDQTIAVTYFYTKPGEANAMRSGEAHATFTWDPAQEKVIMDGNLPPRG
;
A
#
# COMPACT_ATOMS: atom_id res chain seq x y z
N MET A 1 3.87 17.43 -10.44
CA MET A 1 3.53 16.57 -9.29
C MET A 1 2.02 16.54 -9.15
N GLY A 2 1.37 15.42 -9.51
CA GLY A 2 -0.09 15.31 -9.50
C GLY A 2 -0.60 14.99 -8.09
N LYS A 3 -1.57 15.77 -7.60
CA LYS A 3 -2.21 15.56 -6.30
C LYS A 3 -3.06 14.29 -6.39
N LEU A 4 -2.77 13.27 -5.57
CA LEU A 4 -3.62 12.09 -5.49
C LEU A 4 -5.00 12.48 -4.95
N PRO A 5 -6.10 11.90 -5.46
CA PRO A 5 -7.44 12.18 -4.94
C PRO A 5 -7.50 11.79 -3.45
N THR A 6 -7.90 12.74 -2.61
CA THR A 6 -8.24 12.49 -1.21
C THR A 6 -9.63 11.85 -1.15
N PRO A 7 -9.79 10.66 -0.54
CA PRO A 7 -11.11 10.13 -0.22
C PRO A 7 -11.95 11.15 0.57
N ASP A 8 -13.23 11.31 0.21
CA ASP A 8 -14.12 12.36 0.73
C ASP A 8 -14.33 12.33 2.27
N TYR A 9 -13.95 11.23 2.94
CA TYR A 9 -14.10 11.08 4.40
C TYR A 9 -12.86 11.50 5.21
N ILE A 10 -11.75 11.89 4.57
CA ILE A 10 -10.57 12.43 5.24
C ILE A 10 -10.36 13.89 4.85
N SER A 11 -10.70 14.81 5.76
CA SER A 11 -10.47 16.26 5.62
C SER A 11 -9.00 16.69 5.77
N ARG A 12 -8.05 15.74 5.67
CA ARG A 12 -6.61 15.98 5.82
C ARG A 12 -5.87 15.58 4.55
N ASP A 13 -4.93 16.43 4.15
CA ASP A 13 -4.02 16.12 3.04
C ASP A 13 -3.13 14.90 3.40
N TRP A 14 -2.78 14.09 2.40
CA TRP A 14 -1.78 13.03 2.54
C TRP A 14 -0.43 13.65 2.92
N ASN A 15 0.20 13.17 4.01
CA ASN A 15 1.48 13.72 4.47
C ASN A 15 2.65 12.89 3.91
N THR A 16 3.47 13.52 3.06
CA THR A 16 4.68 12.89 2.51
C THR A 16 5.85 12.83 3.50
N GLU A 17 5.80 13.57 4.62
CA GLU A 17 6.82 13.57 5.67
C GLU A 17 6.92 12.20 6.38
N PHE A 18 5.79 11.49 6.50
CA PHE A 18 5.74 10.16 7.11
C PHE A 18 5.70 9.02 6.08
N ALA A 19 6.04 9.31 4.83
CA ALA A 19 6.09 8.31 3.78
C ALA A 19 7.20 7.29 4.08
N GLY A 20 6.84 6.01 4.13
CA GLY A 20 7.79 4.91 4.16
C GLY A 20 8.45 4.74 2.79
N THR A 21 9.57 5.41 2.59
CA THR A 21 10.35 5.40 1.33
C THR A 21 11.53 4.43 1.34
N GLY A 22 11.75 3.68 2.43
CA GLY A 22 12.93 2.81 2.58
C GLY A 22 13.04 1.65 1.58
N LEU A 23 11.95 1.32 0.87
CA LEU A 23 11.93 0.32 -0.21
C LEU A 23 11.81 0.96 -1.60
N TYR A 24 11.71 2.29 -1.68
CA TYR A 24 11.66 2.99 -2.94
C TYR A 24 13.02 2.95 -3.63
N ASP A 25 13.04 2.44 -4.85
CA ASP A 25 14.20 2.43 -5.72
C ASP A 25 13.75 2.95 -7.10
N PRO A 26 14.28 4.10 -7.57
CA PRO A 26 13.93 4.65 -8.88
C PRO A 26 14.52 3.84 -10.04
N CYS A 27 15.37 2.85 -9.78
CA CYS A 27 15.96 1.98 -10.80
C CYS A 27 15.29 0.61 -10.89
N ALA A 28 14.54 0.20 -9.86
CA ALA A 28 13.84 -1.08 -9.83
C ALA A 28 12.67 -1.11 -10.83
N ASP A 29 12.37 -2.30 -11.34
CA ASP A 29 11.19 -2.52 -12.19
C ASP A 29 9.88 -2.41 -11.39
N LEU A 30 9.91 -2.65 -10.07
CA LEU A 30 8.81 -2.31 -9.19
C LEU A 30 9.34 -1.88 -7.83
N SER A 31 8.98 -0.69 -7.37
CA SER A 31 9.27 -0.24 -6.01
C SER A 31 8.07 0.45 -5.34
N PRO A 32 7.88 0.28 -4.01
CA PRO A 32 6.75 0.86 -3.30
C PRO A 32 7.14 2.11 -2.49
N ILE A 33 6.16 3.00 -2.31
CA ILE A 33 6.15 3.98 -1.22
C ILE A 33 4.89 3.74 -0.38
N VAL A 34 5.06 3.61 0.93
CA VAL A 34 3.93 3.49 1.86
C VAL A 34 3.54 4.87 2.37
N LEU A 35 2.34 5.34 2.03
CA LEU A 35 1.79 6.60 2.50
C LEU A 35 0.82 6.40 3.66
N THR A 36 0.80 7.38 4.55
CA THR A 36 -0.22 7.55 5.60
C THR A 36 -0.68 9.00 5.64
N ILE A 37 -1.78 9.28 6.34
CA ILE A 37 -2.28 10.64 6.56
C ILE A 37 -1.50 11.39 7.65
N ASP A 38 -1.62 12.72 7.67
CA ASP A 38 -1.02 13.55 8.73
C ASP A 38 -1.62 13.30 10.12
N MET A 39 -0.76 13.32 11.15
CA MET A 39 -1.05 12.91 12.53
C MET A 39 -1.74 11.54 12.62
N ALA A 40 -1.21 10.56 11.89
CA ALA A 40 -1.75 9.21 11.88
C ALA A 40 -1.81 8.60 13.30
N THR A 41 -2.93 7.91 13.58
CA THR A 41 -3.08 7.02 14.73
C THR A 41 -2.98 5.56 14.25
N ALA A 42 -2.99 4.59 15.16
CA ALA A 42 -2.83 3.17 14.79
C ALA A 42 -3.88 2.64 13.79
N SER A 43 -5.02 3.32 13.66
CA SER A 43 -6.12 3.00 12.73
C SER A 43 -6.23 3.98 11.56
N SER A 44 -5.19 4.76 11.29
CA SER A 44 -5.18 5.68 10.15
C SER A 44 -5.01 4.92 8.83
N PRO A 45 -5.63 5.42 7.74
CA PRO A 45 -5.55 4.76 6.45
C PRO A 45 -4.14 4.84 5.84
N TYR A 46 -3.70 3.73 5.27
CA TYR A 46 -2.44 3.58 4.53
C TYR A 46 -2.70 3.27 3.05
N HIS A 47 -1.90 3.86 2.16
CA HIS A 47 -1.78 3.42 0.77
C HIS A 47 -0.39 2.91 0.48
N ILE A 48 -0.29 1.96 -0.45
CA ILE A 48 0.97 1.56 -1.07
C ILE A 48 0.93 2.10 -2.49
N MET A 49 1.77 3.09 -2.77
CA MET A 49 2.00 3.61 -4.11
C MET A 49 3.04 2.74 -4.81
N LEU A 50 2.78 2.40 -6.07
CA LEU A 50 3.65 1.57 -6.89
C LEU A 50 4.34 2.41 -7.96
N PHE A 51 5.63 2.16 -8.14
CA PHE A 51 6.46 2.84 -9.12
C PHE A 51 7.21 1.82 -9.99
N HIS A 52 7.36 2.13 -11.27
CA HIS A 52 8.26 1.43 -12.18
C HIS A 52 9.33 2.41 -12.63
N ARG A 53 10.60 2.16 -12.29
CA ARG A 53 11.74 3.00 -12.68
C ARG A 53 11.54 4.50 -12.37
N GLY A 54 10.97 4.77 -11.20
CA GLY A 54 10.66 6.12 -10.72
C GLY A 54 9.38 6.76 -11.29
N GLU A 55 8.71 6.10 -12.24
CA GLU A 55 7.40 6.53 -12.74
C GLU A 55 6.28 5.96 -11.88
N TYR A 56 5.33 6.81 -11.49
CA TYR A 56 4.19 6.40 -10.68
C TYR A 56 3.17 5.62 -11.51
N LEU A 57 2.85 4.40 -11.08
CA LEU A 57 1.90 3.51 -11.76
C LEU A 57 0.48 3.57 -11.19
N GLY A 58 0.34 3.81 -9.89
CA GLY A 58 -0.93 3.70 -9.20
C GLY A 58 -0.79 3.17 -7.77
N THR A 59 -1.91 2.78 -7.17
CA THR A 59 -1.93 2.18 -5.83
C THR A 59 -2.10 0.67 -5.89
N ALA A 60 -1.50 -0.06 -4.94
CA ALA A 60 -1.64 -1.51 -4.83
C ALA A 60 -3.10 -1.95 -4.61
N THR A 61 -3.88 -1.11 -3.94
CA THR A 61 -5.33 -1.28 -3.75
C THR A 61 -6.06 0.01 -4.08
N ALA A 62 -7.28 -0.10 -4.62
CA ALA A 62 -8.10 1.07 -4.94
C ALA A 62 -8.49 1.86 -3.68
N GLU A 63 -8.76 1.16 -2.58
CA GLU A 63 -9.08 1.76 -1.28
C GLU A 63 -7.90 1.65 -0.32
N PRO A 64 -7.71 2.63 0.58
CA PRO A 64 -6.68 2.57 1.60
C PRO A 64 -6.97 1.48 2.64
N GLN A 65 -5.92 1.01 3.30
CA GLN A 65 -5.99 -0.05 4.31
C GLN A 65 -5.96 0.55 5.72
N GLY A 66 -6.80 0.05 6.62
CA GLY A 66 -6.97 0.62 7.97
C GLY A 66 -5.79 0.41 8.93
N PHE A 67 -4.80 -0.40 8.54
CA PHE A 67 -3.62 -0.70 9.34
C PHE A 67 -2.36 -0.61 8.48
N SER A 68 -1.23 -0.28 9.13
CA SER A 68 0.07 -0.24 8.47
C SER A 68 0.42 -1.60 7.88
N PRO A 69 0.63 -1.72 6.56
CA PRO A 69 1.00 -2.98 5.93
C PRO A 69 2.47 -3.30 6.20
N ALA A 70 2.81 -4.60 6.20
CA ALA A 70 4.19 -5.02 6.10
C ALA A 70 4.53 -5.26 4.63
N VAL A 71 5.51 -4.51 4.11
CA VAL A 71 5.95 -4.61 2.71
C VAL A 71 7.39 -5.10 2.68
N LYS A 72 7.70 -6.01 1.75
CA LYS A 72 9.04 -6.52 1.51
C LYS A 72 9.33 -6.56 0.01
N GLN A 73 10.49 -6.07 -0.39
CA GLN A 73 11.02 -6.30 -1.74
C GLN A 73 11.46 -7.77 -1.85
N VAL A 74 10.92 -8.50 -2.83
CA VAL A 74 11.29 -9.90 -3.09
C VAL A 74 12.46 -9.96 -4.08
N ASP A 75 12.33 -9.19 -5.17
CA ASP A 75 13.33 -8.98 -6.21
C ASP A 75 13.04 -7.63 -6.93
N ASP A 76 13.78 -7.29 -7.98
CA ASP A 76 13.68 -5.98 -8.66
C ASP A 76 12.29 -5.68 -9.27
N GLN A 77 11.46 -6.70 -9.52
CA GLN A 77 10.16 -6.57 -10.17
C GLN A 77 8.99 -6.96 -9.26
N THR A 78 9.27 -7.49 -8.05
CA THR A 78 8.27 -8.10 -7.18
C THR A 78 8.35 -7.59 -5.75
N ILE A 79 7.18 -7.23 -5.20
CA ILE A 79 7.00 -6.97 -3.76
C ILE A 79 6.00 -7.94 -3.15
N ALA A 80 6.24 -8.31 -1.90
CA ALA A 80 5.29 -9.04 -1.07
C ALA A 80 4.70 -8.10 -0.02
N VAL A 81 3.38 -8.17 0.15
CA VAL A 81 2.62 -7.34 1.09
C VAL A 81 1.82 -8.24 2.02
N THR A 82 1.92 -7.98 3.31
CA THR A 82 0.99 -8.50 4.31
C THR A 82 0.11 -7.37 4.80
N TYR A 83 -1.18 -7.50 4.54
CA TYR A 83 -2.22 -6.60 5.03
C TYR A 83 -2.79 -7.14 6.33
N PHE A 84 -2.98 -6.26 7.30
CA PHE A 84 -3.57 -6.60 8.58
C PHE A 84 -5.00 -6.07 8.69
N TYR A 85 -5.88 -6.81 9.35
CA TYR A 85 -7.28 -6.42 9.56
C TYR A 85 -7.86 -6.99 10.86
N THR A 86 -8.96 -6.40 11.33
CA THR A 86 -9.77 -6.88 12.45
C THR A 86 -10.61 -8.08 12.01
N LYS A 87 -10.62 -9.17 12.78
CA LYS A 87 -11.58 -10.26 12.56
C LYS A 87 -12.95 -9.91 13.18
N PRO A 88 -14.04 -10.55 12.73
CA PRO A 88 -15.35 -10.39 13.37
C PRO A 88 -15.29 -10.65 14.88
N GLY A 89 -15.80 -9.70 15.67
CA GLY A 89 -15.82 -9.77 17.13
C GLY A 89 -14.57 -9.22 17.84
N GLU A 90 -13.55 -8.77 17.10
CA GLU A 90 -12.38 -8.12 17.68
C GLU A 90 -12.60 -6.62 17.94
N ALA A 91 -11.87 -6.07 18.92
CA ALA A 91 -11.84 -4.62 19.13
C ALA A 91 -11.16 -3.91 17.96
N ASN A 92 -11.58 -2.68 17.64
CA ASN A 92 -11.08 -1.92 16.48
C ASN A 92 -9.55 -1.72 16.45
N ALA A 93 -8.87 -1.81 17.59
CA ALA A 93 -7.41 -1.68 17.68
C ALA A 93 -6.66 -3.02 17.50
N MET A 94 -7.36 -4.15 17.49
CA MET A 94 -6.78 -5.47 17.23
C MET A 94 -6.65 -5.70 15.72
N ARG A 95 -5.67 -6.48 15.30
CA ARG A 95 -5.44 -6.79 13.88
C ARG A 95 -4.94 -8.21 13.67
N SER A 96 -5.64 -9.20 14.23
CA SER A 96 -5.19 -10.61 14.17
C SER A 96 -5.42 -11.26 12.80
N GLY A 97 -6.16 -10.61 11.91
CA GLY A 97 -6.34 -11.01 10.52
C GLY A 97 -5.14 -10.60 9.68
N GLU A 98 -4.69 -11.52 8.83
CA GLU A 98 -3.66 -11.29 7.83
C GLU A 98 -4.17 -11.72 6.47
N ALA A 99 -3.85 -10.94 5.45
CA ALA A 99 -4.03 -11.27 4.05
C ALA A 99 -2.71 -10.99 3.31
N HIS A 100 -2.26 -11.95 2.52
CA HIS A 100 -0.97 -11.88 1.84
C HIS A 100 -1.21 -11.72 0.34
N ALA A 101 -0.51 -10.76 -0.26
CA ALA A 101 -0.52 -10.50 -1.68
C ALA A 101 0.90 -10.28 -2.20
N THR A 102 1.13 -10.64 -3.45
CA THR A 102 2.33 -10.24 -4.19
C THR A 102 1.92 -9.34 -5.35
N PHE A 103 2.77 -8.36 -5.64
CA PHE A 103 2.61 -7.47 -6.78
C PHE A 103 3.88 -7.60 -7.61
N THR A 104 3.71 -7.96 -8.89
CA THR A 104 4.81 -8.19 -9.82
C THR A 104 4.63 -7.32 -11.05
N TRP A 105 5.67 -6.59 -11.46
CA TRP A 105 5.68 -5.91 -12.75
C TRP A 105 5.74 -6.94 -13.88
N ASP A 106 4.78 -6.90 -14.80
CA ASP A 106 4.80 -7.67 -16.03
C ASP A 106 5.25 -6.76 -17.19
N PRO A 107 6.49 -6.92 -17.70
CA PRO A 107 7.01 -6.07 -18.77
C PRO A 107 6.33 -6.32 -20.12
N ALA A 108 5.70 -7.48 -20.34
CA ALA A 108 5.00 -7.77 -21.59
C ALA A 108 3.62 -7.10 -21.65
N GLN A 109 2.98 -6.93 -20.49
CA GLN A 109 1.67 -6.27 -20.36
C GLN A 109 1.77 -4.82 -19.90
N GLU A 110 2.98 -4.33 -19.59
CA GLU A 110 3.26 -3.00 -19.03
C GLU A 110 2.35 -2.65 -17.85
N LYS A 111 2.15 -3.62 -16.94
CA LYS A 111 1.29 -3.44 -15.78
C LYS A 111 1.73 -4.30 -14.60
N VAL A 112 1.24 -3.96 -13.42
CA VAL A 112 1.41 -4.79 -12.22
C VAL A 112 0.33 -5.88 -12.19
N ILE A 113 0.77 -7.11 -11.95
CA ILE A 113 -0.10 -8.27 -11.66
C ILE A 113 -0.10 -8.51 -10.17
N MET A 114 -1.29 -8.62 -9.59
CA MET A 114 -1.47 -9.02 -8.19
C MET A 114 -1.80 -10.52 -8.14
N ASP A 115 -1.15 -11.22 -7.22
CA ASP A 115 -1.53 -12.58 -6.78
C ASP A 115 -1.79 -12.58 -5.25
N GLY A 116 -2.54 -13.57 -4.77
CA GLY A 116 -2.94 -13.68 -3.36
C GLY A 116 -4.26 -12.98 -3.03
N ASN A 117 -4.42 -12.60 -1.76
CA ASN A 117 -5.69 -12.11 -1.22
C ASN A 117 -5.53 -10.72 -0.58
N LEU A 118 -6.58 -9.91 -0.72
CA LEU A 118 -6.76 -8.68 0.06
C LEU A 118 -7.58 -8.96 1.33
N PRO A 119 -7.53 -8.08 2.34
CA PRO A 119 -8.43 -8.16 3.48
C PRO A 119 -9.90 -8.27 3.05
N PRO A 120 -10.72 -9.06 3.75
CA PRO A 120 -12.14 -9.14 3.48
C PRO A 120 -12.77 -7.76 3.71
N ARG A 121 -13.65 -7.36 2.78
CA ARG A 121 -14.50 -6.19 2.97
C ARG A 121 -15.70 -6.62 3.81
N GLY A 122 -15.93 -5.92 4.92
CA GLY A 122 -17.10 -6.13 5.80
C GLY A 122 -18.40 -5.72 5.15
#